data_AF-A0A940UKW8-F1
#
_entry.id   AF-A0A940UKW8-F1
#
_cell.length_a   1.000
_cell.length_b   1.000
_cell.length_c   1.000
_cell.angle_alpha   90.00
_cell.angle_beta   90.00
_cell.angle_gamma   90.00
#
_symmetry.space_group_name_H-M   'P 1'
#
loop_
_entity.id
_entity.type
_entity.pdbx_description
1 polymer ?
#
loop_
_entity_poly.entity_id
_entity_poly.type
_entity_poly.pdbx_seq_one_letter_code
_entity_poly.pdbx_strand_id
1 'polypeptide(L)' 'MFKKIAEFFEEVKLELKKVVFPTKKEVIGSTWVVITTVLIAAFFLGLVDMGLGRLMTLAFK' A
#
# COMPACT_ATOMS: atom_id res chain seq x y z
N MET A 1 -17.25 29.49 -23.03
CA MET A 1 -16.23 28.52 -22.53
C MET A 1 -15.95 28.68 -21.05
N PHE A 2 -15.61 29.88 -20.55
CA PHE A 2 -15.34 30.12 -19.13
C PHE A 2 -16.48 29.69 -18.18
N LYS A 3 -17.75 29.88 -18.57
CA LYS A 3 -18.92 29.45 -17.76
C LYS A 3 -19.00 27.92 -17.56
N LYS A 4 -18.74 27.13 -18.61
CA LYS A 4 -18.71 25.65 -18.53
C LYS A 4 -17.60 25.14 -17.62
N ILE A 5 -16.46 25.82 -17.59
CA ILE A 5 -15.34 25.45 -16.72
C ILE A 5 -15.71 25.76 -15.25
N ALA A 6 -16.33 26.89 -14.97
CA ALA A 6 -16.79 27.23 -13.63
C ALA A 6 -17.84 26.23 -13.11
N GLU A 7 -18.81 25.86 -13.95
CA GLU A 7 -19.83 24.82 -13.65
C GLU A 7 -19.17 23.45 -13.36
N PHE A 8 -18.17 23.05 -14.15
CA PHE A 8 -17.42 21.80 -13.93
C PHE A 8 -16.70 21.76 -12.57
N PHE A 9 -16.06 22.86 -12.15
CA PHE A 9 -15.41 22.93 -10.83
C PHE A 9 -16.41 22.87 -9.68
N GLU A 10 -17.60 23.44 -9.87
CA GLU A 10 -18.68 23.38 -8.88
C GLU A 10 -19.24 21.96 -8.74
N GLU A 11 -19.45 21.27 -9.85
CA GLU A 11 -19.84 19.86 -9.91
C GLU A 11 -18.78 18.95 -9.24
N VAL A 12 -17.50 19.12 -9.58
CA VAL A 12 -16.40 18.37 -8.95
C VAL A 12 -16.35 18.60 -7.45
N LYS A 13 -16.56 19.84 -6.99
CA LYS A 13 -16.61 20.15 -5.55
C LYS A 13 -17.79 19.47 -4.85
N LEU A 14 -18.93 19.35 -5.53
CA LEU A 14 -20.11 18.64 -5.02
C LEU A 14 -19.87 17.12 -4.96
N GLU A 15 -19.19 16.54 -5.94
CA GLU A 15 -18.84 15.11 -5.94
C GLU A 15 -17.77 14.77 -4.91
N LEU A 16 -16.75 15.62 -4.74
CA LEU A 16 -15.73 15.44 -3.71
C LEU A 16 -16.32 15.47 -2.29
N LYS A 17 -17.42 16.19 -2.07
CA LYS A 17 -18.15 16.14 -0.78
C LYS A 17 -18.88 14.81 -0.53
N LYS A 18 -19.18 14.03 -1.59
CA LYS A 18 -19.78 12.69 -1.47
C LYS A 18 -18.73 11.63 -1.17
N VAL A 19 -17.43 11.95 -1.24
CA VAL A 19 -16.36 11.02 -0.89
C VAL A 19 -16.36 10.81 0.62
N VAL A 20 -16.68 9.60 1.03
CA VAL A 20 -16.57 9.17 2.42
C VAL A 20 -15.11 8.87 2.70
N PHE A 21 -14.45 9.76 3.42
CA PHE A 21 -13.09 9.50 3.88
C PHE A 21 -13.09 8.45 5.00
N PRO A 22 -12.12 7.54 5.00
CA PRO A 22 -12.02 6.54 6.04
C PRO A 22 -11.79 7.20 7.39
N THR A 23 -12.34 6.59 8.43
CA THR A 23 -12.10 7.03 9.80
C THR A 23 -10.66 6.72 10.20
N LYS A 24 -10.09 7.49 11.14
CA LYS A 24 -8.72 7.27 11.64
C LYS A 24 -8.49 5.81 12.11
N LYS A 25 -9.53 5.17 12.63
CA LYS A 25 -9.48 3.77 13.10
C LYS A 25 -9.31 2.77 11.95
N GLU A 26 -10.01 2.98 10.84
CA GLU A 26 -9.90 2.12 9.65
C GLU A 26 -8.52 2.26 9.00
N VAL A 27 -7.99 3.48 8.93
CA VAL A 27 -6.64 3.73 8.43
C VAL A 27 -5.60 2.98 9.27
N ILE A 28 -5.66 3.11 10.60
CA ILE A 28 -4.74 2.42 11.51
C ILE A 28 -4.86 0.90 11.39
N GLY A 29 -6.09 0.37 11.33
CA GLY A 29 -6.31 -1.07 11.16
C GLY A 29 -5.71 -1.59 9.85
N SER A 30 -5.94 -0.87 8.75
CA SER A 30 -5.40 -1.22 7.43
C SER A 30 -3.86 -1.18 7.42
N THR A 31 -3.26 -0.16 8.03
CA THR A 31 -1.79 -0.06 8.15
C THR A 31 -1.22 -1.21 8.96
N TRP A 32 -1.87 -1.62 10.05
CA TRP A 32 -1.39 -2.73 10.89
C TRP A 32 -1.38 -4.08 10.15
N VAL A 33 -2.40 -4.33 9.34
CA VAL A 33 -2.47 -5.52 8.48
C VAL A 33 -1.31 -5.53 7.49
N VAL A 34 -1.04 -4.41 6.83
CA VAL A 34 0.07 -4.28 5.88
C VAL A 34 1.42 -4.53 6.57
N ILE A 35 1.68 -3.89 7.72
CA ILE A 35 2.91 -4.07 8.49
C ILE A 35 3.12 -5.55 8.84
N THR A 36 2.08 -6.20 9.37
CA THR A 36 2.15 -7.61 9.77
C THR A 36 2.47 -8.51 8.57
N THR A 37 1.82 -8.26 7.43
CA THR A 37 2.02 -9.04 6.20
C THR A 37 3.43 -8.88 5.66
N VAL A 38 3.96 -7.65 5.64
CA VAL A 38 5.31 -7.35 5.19
C VAL A 38 6.36 -8.00 6.10
N LEU A 39 6.16 -7.96 7.42
CA LEU A 39 7.07 -8.60 8.38
C LEU A 39 7.17 -10.12 8.17
N ILE A 40 6.02 -10.79 7.97
CA ILE A 40 5.98 -12.23 7.69
C ILE A 40 6.70 -12.54 6.37
N ALA A 41 6.42 -11.78 5.31
CA ALA A 41 7.04 -11.97 4.01
C ALA A 41 8.55 -11.74 4.06
N ALA A 42 9.00 -10.67 4.72
CA ALA A 42 10.41 -10.34 4.88
C ALA A 42 11.17 -11.42 5.68
N PHE A 43 10.56 -11.95 6.75
CA PHE A 43 11.15 -13.03 7.52
C PHE A 43 11.27 -14.31 6.70
N PHE A 44 10.22 -14.69 5.98
CA PHE A 44 10.23 -15.86 5.12
C PHE A 44 11.28 -15.76 4.00
N LEU A 45 11.29 -14.65 3.26
CA LEU A 45 12.27 -14.42 2.20
C LEU A 45 13.70 -14.39 2.76
N GLY A 46 13.92 -13.71 3.90
CA GLY A 46 15.22 -13.69 4.55
C GLY A 46 15.74 -15.07 4.94
N LEU A 47 14.87 -15.95 5.46
CA LEU A 47 15.25 -17.33 5.76
C LEU A 47 15.60 -18.12 4.49
N VAL A 48 14.81 -17.98 3.44
CA VAL A 48 15.03 -18.65 2.15
C VAL A 48 16.34 -18.17 1.53
N ASP A 49 16.59 -16.87 1.49
CA ASP A 49 17.81 -16.27 0.93
C ASP A 49 19.06 -16.71 1.70
N MET A 50 18.99 -16.79 3.04
CA MET A 50 20.07 -17.33 3.86
C MET A 50 20.34 -18.82 3.58
N GLY A 51 19.28 -19.61 3.41
CA GLY A 51 19.40 -21.03 3.08
C GLY A 51 20.01 -21.26 1.69
N LEU A 52 19.48 -20.57 0.69
CA LEU A 52 19.95 -20.64 -0.68
C LEU A 52 21.37 -20.06 -0.85
N GLY A 53 21.70 -18.97 -0.16
CA GLY A 53 23.04 -18.38 -0.19
C GLY A 53 24.12 -19.31 0.36
N ARG A 54 23.82 -20.05 1.45
CA ARG A 54 24.71 -21.10 1.97
C ARG A 54 24.85 -22.27 0.99
N LEU A 55 23.75 -22.69 0.36
CA LEU A 55 23.75 -23.74 -0.67
C LEU A 55 24.58 -23.35 -1.90
N MET A 56 24.42 -22.13 -2.42
CA MET A 56 25.23 -21.64 -3.54
C MET A 56 26.71 -21.58 -3.18
N THR A 57 27.05 -21.12 -1.97
CA THR A 57 28.46 -21.04 -1.54
C THR A 57 29.10 -22.43 -1.43
N LEU A 58 28.34 -23.45 -1.04
CA LEU A 58 28.80 -24.85 -1.01
C LEU A 58 28.89 -25.47 -2.42
N ALA A 59 27.99 -25.09 -3.33
CA ALA A 59 27.95 -25.60 -4.70
C ALA A 59 29.01 -24.97 -5.63
N PHE A 60 29.43 -23.73 -5.35
CA PHE A 60 30.50 -23.04 -6.09
C PHE A 60 31.91 -23.24 -5.49
N LYS A 61 32.02 -24.12 -4.49
CA LYS A 61 33.30 -24.62 -3.96
C LYS A 61 33.65 -25.93 -4.65
#